data_AF-A0A086J4I7-F1
#
_entry.id   AF-A0A086J4I7-F1
#
_cell.length_a   1.000
_cell.length_b   1.000
_cell.length_c   1.000
_cell.angle_alpha   90.00
_cell.angle_beta   90.00
_cell.angle_gamma   90.00
#
_symmetry.space_group_name_H-M   'P 1'
#
loop_
_entity.id
_entity.type
_entity.pdbx_description
1 polymer ?
#
loop_
_entity_poly.entity_id
_entity_poly.type
_entity_poly.pdbx_seq_one_letter_code
_entity_poly.pdbx_strand_id
1 'polypeptide(L)'
;MECPYVVLGVSKESSQKEIKRAYIQGVKKTHPDMTRHDTDAEFIRIKEAYAKILVTPHIQQTNVDWDSLPYLVVEISNAKDVKCRCGTIYTDTDQIGPVECMTCSHYIEIIPDA
;
A
#
# COMPACT_ATOMS: atom_id res chain seq x y z
N MET A 1 -24.46 14.59 3.90
CA MET A 1 -23.12 14.02 3.65
C MET A 1 -22.71 13.27 4.91
N GLU A 2 -22.66 11.95 4.87
CA GLU A 2 -22.37 11.12 6.03
C GLU A 2 -20.86 11.16 6.35
N CYS A 3 -20.50 11.28 7.63
CA CYS A 3 -19.11 11.32 8.05
C CYS A 3 -18.48 9.92 7.90
N PRO A 4 -17.39 9.74 7.13
CA PRO A 4 -16.85 8.41 6.84
C PRO A 4 -16.29 7.70 8.09
N TYR A 5 -15.84 8.46 9.10
CA TYR A 5 -15.45 7.94 10.40
C TYR A 5 -16.62 7.27 11.14
N VAL A 6 -17.83 7.83 11.01
CA VAL A 6 -19.05 7.27 11.62
C VAL A 6 -19.45 5.98 10.91
N VAL A 7 -19.29 5.90 9.58
CA VAL A 7 -19.56 4.68 8.78
C VAL A 7 -18.65 3.53 9.22
N LEU A 8 -17.39 3.81 9.54
CA LEU A 8 -16.43 2.83 10.03
C LEU A 8 -16.51 2.59 11.55
N GLY A 9 -17.32 3.35 12.28
CA GLY A 9 -17.44 3.24 13.73
C GLY A 9 -16.18 3.68 14.48
N VAL A 10 -15.40 4.59 13.92
CA VAL A 10 -14.13 5.09 14.48
C VAL A 10 -14.21 6.59 14.79
N SER A 11 -13.34 7.06 15.68
CA SER A 11 -13.22 8.49 15.95
C SER A 11 -12.40 9.17 14.85
N LYS A 12 -12.57 10.48 14.67
CA LYS A 12 -11.69 11.29 13.81
C LYS A 12 -10.24 11.33 14.31
N GLU A 13 -10.04 11.06 15.60
CA GLU A 13 -8.73 11.00 16.26
C GLU A 13 -8.13 9.59 16.25
N SER A 14 -8.85 8.59 15.73
CA SER A 14 -8.36 7.22 15.66
C SER A 14 -7.12 7.11 14.77
N SER A 15 -6.16 6.31 15.20
CA SER A 15 -4.93 6.06 14.44
C SER A 15 -5.21 5.26 13.17
N GLN A 16 -4.34 5.35 12.16
CA GLN A 16 -4.50 4.57 10.92
C GLN A 16 -4.58 3.07 11.17
N LYS A 17 -3.84 2.54 12.15
CA LYS A 17 -3.93 1.13 12.54
C LYS A 17 -5.33 0.77 13.03
N GLU A 18 -5.98 1.64 13.81
CA GLU A 18 -7.34 1.43 14.30
C GLU A 18 -8.36 1.54 13.17
N ILE A 19 -8.22 2.53 12.29
CA ILE A 19 -9.09 2.70 11.11
C ILE A 19 -9.00 1.47 10.19
N LYS A 20 -7.78 0.96 9.92
CA LYS A 20 -7.57 -0.25 9.12
C LYS A 20 -8.16 -1.49 9.79
N ARG A 21 -8.05 -1.62 11.11
CA ARG A 21 -8.65 -2.74 11.86
C ARG A 21 -10.17 -2.71 11.80
N ALA A 22 -10.78 -1.54 11.99
CA ALA A 22 -12.22 -1.35 11.90
C ALA A 22 -12.74 -1.66 10.49
N TYR A 23 -12.03 -1.22 9.44
CA TYR A 23 -12.34 -1.55 8.05
C TYR A 23 -12.31 -3.07 7.80
N ILE A 24 -11.25 -3.78 8.22
CA ILE A 24 -11.14 -5.24 8.03
C ILE A 24 -12.29 -5.97 8.76
N GLN A 25 -12.65 -5.53 9.96
CA GLN A 25 -13.75 -6.12 10.72
C GLN A 25 -15.11 -5.83 10.07
N GLY A 26 -15.32 -4.62 9.55
CA GLY A 26 -16.52 -4.24 8.81
C GLY A 26 -16.69 -5.09 7.55
N VAL A 27 -15.64 -5.15 6.71
CA VAL A 27 -15.64 -5.98 5.49
C VAL A 27 -15.93 -7.43 5.79
N LYS A 28 -15.31 -8.03 6.81
CA LYS A 28 -15.58 -9.42 7.18
C LYS A 28 -17.04 -9.64 7.59
N LYS A 29 -17.67 -8.68 8.25
CA LYS A 29 -19.07 -8.80 8.67
C LYS A 29 -20.06 -8.59 7.52
N THR A 30 -19.70 -7.78 6.53
CA THR A 30 -20.58 -7.42 5.41
C THR A 30 -20.25 -8.17 4.12
N HIS A 31 -19.26 -9.06 4.13
CA HIS A 31 -18.85 -9.79 2.93
C HIS A 31 -20.00 -10.68 2.43
N PRO A 32 -20.40 -10.59 1.15
CA PRO A 32 -21.58 -11.30 0.63
C PRO A 32 -21.48 -12.82 0.79
N ASP A 33 -20.27 -13.38 0.81
CA ASP A 33 -20.00 -14.80 1.06
C ASP A 33 -20.36 -15.25 2.49
N MET A 34 -20.33 -14.32 3.46
CA MET A 34 -20.69 -14.59 4.86
C MET A 34 -22.17 -14.31 5.15
N THR A 35 -22.81 -13.39 4.43
CA THR A 35 -24.17 -12.93 4.72
C THR A 35 -25.25 -13.48 3.78
N ARG A 36 -24.94 -14.08 2.62
CA ARG A 36 -25.91 -14.66 1.66
C ARG A 36 -27.11 -13.75 1.29
N HIS A 37 -26.97 -12.46 1.52
CA HIS A 37 -27.93 -11.40 1.20
C HIS A 37 -27.20 -10.33 0.38
N ASP A 38 -27.93 -9.52 -0.40
CA ASP A 38 -27.41 -8.37 -1.17
C ASP A 38 -26.86 -7.25 -0.24
N THR A 39 -25.84 -7.56 0.55
CA THR A 39 -25.11 -6.61 1.41
C THR A 39 -23.98 -5.92 0.67
N ASP A 40 -23.93 -6.03 -0.66
CA ASP A 40 -23.04 -5.27 -1.53
C ASP A 40 -23.11 -3.77 -1.25
N ALA A 41 -24.32 -3.24 -1.01
CA ALA A 41 -24.51 -1.84 -0.67
C ALA A 41 -23.85 -1.42 0.66
N GLU A 42 -23.76 -2.32 1.64
CA GLU A 42 -23.05 -2.04 2.90
C GLU A 42 -21.54 -2.19 2.76
N PHE A 43 -21.10 -3.22 2.01
CA PHE A 43 -19.70 -3.42 1.70
C PHE A 43 -19.12 -2.23 0.91
N ILE A 44 -19.83 -1.76 -0.11
CA ILE A 44 -19.46 -0.58 -0.90
C ILE A 44 -19.39 0.66 0.00
N ARG A 45 -20.38 0.88 0.89
CA ARG A 45 -20.37 2.01 1.83
C ARG A 45 -19.16 2.01 2.76
N ILE A 46 -18.80 0.86 3.33
CA ILE A 46 -17.62 0.72 4.21
C ILE A 46 -16.33 0.99 3.43
N LYS A 47 -16.24 0.49 2.20
CA LYS A 47 -15.09 0.69 1.30
C LYS A 47 -14.92 2.16 0.92
N GLU A 48 -16.00 2.83 0.53
CA GLU A 48 -16.01 4.25 0.18
C GLU A 48 -15.63 5.14 1.37
N ALA A 49 -16.13 4.81 2.57
CA ALA A 49 -15.77 5.52 3.78
C ALA A 49 -14.27 5.40 4.10
N TYR A 50 -13.70 4.20 4.01
CA TYR A 50 -12.27 3.99 4.21
C TYR A 50 -11.43 4.78 3.21
N ALA A 51 -11.80 4.75 1.92
CA ALA A 51 -11.11 5.52 0.88
C ALA A 51 -11.15 7.03 1.17
N LYS A 52 -12.29 7.58 1.57
CA LYS A 52 -12.41 9.02 1.93
C LYS A 52 -11.55 9.42 3.14
N ILE A 53 -11.41 8.53 4.12
CA ILE A 53 -10.54 8.79 5.29
C ILE A 53 -9.07 8.85 4.86
N LEU A 54 -8.62 7.93 4.00
CA LEU A 54 -7.23 7.93 3.50
C LEU A 54 -6.89 9.17 2.67
N VAL A 55 -7.85 9.72 1.94
CA VAL A 55 -7.65 10.92 1.09
C VAL A 55 -7.78 12.22 1.90
N THR A 56 -8.21 12.18 3.16
CA THR A 56 -8.37 13.39 3.99
C THR A 56 -7.00 13.95 4.40
N PRO A 57 -6.68 15.23 4.09
CA PRO A 57 -5.34 15.81 4.21
C PRO A 57 -4.80 15.96 5.64
N HIS A 58 -5.55 15.58 6.67
CA HIS A 58 -5.09 15.56 8.07
C HIS A 58 -4.41 14.26 8.48
N ILE A 59 -4.48 13.22 7.66
CA ILE A 59 -3.71 12.00 7.88
C ILE A 59 -2.40 12.15 7.11
N GLN A 60 -1.40 12.74 7.75
CA GLN A 60 -0.01 12.74 7.28
C GLN A 60 0.57 11.32 7.36
N GLN A 61 0.18 10.45 6.43
CA GLN A 61 1.17 9.59 5.81
C GLN A 61 1.10 9.88 4.33
N THR A 62 2.26 10.28 3.83
CA THR A 62 2.58 10.46 2.42
C THR A 62 1.73 9.54 1.56
N ASN A 63 1.10 10.12 0.54
CA ASN A 63 0.53 9.38 -0.58
C ASN A 63 1.71 8.74 -1.34
N VAL A 64 2.47 7.86 -0.66
CA VAL A 64 3.47 7.00 -1.29
C VAL A 64 2.65 6.00 -2.04
N ASP A 65 2.63 6.19 -3.35
CA ASP A 65 2.24 5.14 -4.26
C ASP A 65 3.20 3.96 -4.03
N TRP A 66 2.74 3.00 -3.22
CA TRP A 66 3.51 1.82 -2.85
C TRP A 66 3.87 0.97 -4.07
N ASP A 67 3.11 1.10 -5.17
CA ASP A 67 3.41 0.43 -6.44
C ASP A 67 4.50 1.17 -7.22
N SER A 68 4.77 2.44 -6.90
CA SER A 68 5.85 3.24 -7.48
C SER A 68 7.10 3.31 -6.62
N LEU A 69 7.17 2.63 -5.46
CA LEU A 69 8.39 2.61 -4.65
C LEU A 69 9.38 1.57 -5.18
N PRO A 70 10.70 1.84 -5.11
CA PRO A 70 11.70 0.85 -5.46
C PRO A 70 11.57 -0.35 -4.52
N TYR A 71 11.74 -1.55 -5.06
CA TYR A 71 11.75 -2.79 -4.30
C TYR A 71 12.85 -2.77 -3.21
N LEU A 72 14.00 -2.16 -3.52
CA LEU A 72 15.12 -1.98 -2.61
C LEU A 72 15.90 -0.72 -3.00
N VAL A 73 16.48 -0.05 -2.00
CA VAL A 73 17.47 1.02 -2.21
C VAL A 73 18.84 0.47 -1.81
N VAL A 74 19.83 0.56 -2.70
CA VAL A 74 21.15 -0.07 -2.51
C VAL A 74 22.27 0.90 -2.88
N GLU A 75 23.32 0.93 -2.07
CA GLU A 75 24.56 1.63 -2.40
C GLU A 75 25.27 0.95 -3.59
N ILE A 76 25.89 1.76 -4.46
CA ILE A 76 26.54 1.27 -5.67
C ILE A 76 27.62 0.22 -5.39
N SER A 77 28.34 0.31 -4.26
CA SER A 77 29.32 -0.71 -3.87
C SER A 77 28.72 -2.09 -3.64
N ASN A 78 27.43 -2.15 -3.29
CA ASN A 78 26.72 -3.36 -2.87
C ASN A 78 25.75 -3.89 -3.94
N ALA A 79 25.64 -3.21 -5.09
CA ALA A 79 24.59 -3.48 -6.06
C ALA A 79 24.84 -4.72 -6.95
N LYS A 80 26.09 -5.17 -7.09
CA LYS A 80 26.51 -6.20 -8.09
C LYS A 80 25.89 -7.59 -7.94
N ASP A 81 25.43 -7.95 -6.74
CA ASP A 81 24.91 -9.30 -6.45
C ASP A 81 23.46 -9.27 -5.90
N VAL A 82 22.76 -8.14 -6.08
CA VAL A 82 21.40 -7.98 -5.55
C VAL A 82 20.45 -8.89 -6.30
N LYS A 83 19.77 -9.77 -5.55
CA LYS A 83 18.73 -10.65 -6.08
C LYS A 83 17.37 -9.99 -6.03
N CYS A 84 16.70 -10.00 -7.16
CA CYS A 84 15.29 -9.68 -7.29
C CYS A 84 14.42 -10.73 -6.59
N ARG A 85 13.18 -10.34 -6.28
CA ARG A 85 12.11 -11.22 -5.77
C ARG A 85 11.91 -12.48 -6.63
N CYS A 86 12.10 -12.39 -7.94
CA CYS A 86 11.97 -13.53 -8.84
C CYS A 86 13.18 -14.49 -8.81
N GLY A 87 14.25 -14.14 -8.07
CA GLY A 87 15.49 -14.90 -7.99
C GLY A 87 16.56 -14.50 -9.01
N THR A 88 16.23 -13.67 -10.01
CA THR A 88 17.19 -13.12 -10.97
C THR A 88 18.07 -12.06 -10.32
N ILE A 89 19.35 -11.97 -10.71
CA ILE A 89 20.26 -10.91 -10.28
C ILE A 89 20.01 -9.68 -11.15
N TYR A 90 19.94 -8.49 -10.55
CA TYR A 90 19.86 -7.25 -11.30
C TYR A 90 21.14 -7.02 -12.12
N THR A 91 21.01 -6.69 -13.40
CA THR A 91 22.13 -6.34 -14.29
C THR A 91 22.28 -4.83 -14.39
N ASP A 92 23.39 -4.36 -14.96
CA ASP A 92 23.63 -2.93 -15.22
C ASP A 92 23.63 -2.07 -13.95
N THR A 93 24.10 -2.65 -12.84
CA THR A 93 24.14 -2.01 -11.51
C THR A 93 25.36 -1.11 -11.30
N ASP A 94 26.08 -0.76 -12.36
CA ASP A 94 27.27 0.09 -12.33
C ASP A 94 26.92 1.59 -12.47
N GLN A 95 25.64 1.94 -12.47
CA GLN A 95 25.13 3.31 -12.58
C GLN A 95 24.15 3.64 -11.45
N ILE A 96 24.16 4.90 -11.02
CA ILE A 96 23.21 5.46 -10.05
C ILE A 96 21.86 5.66 -10.74
N GLY A 97 20.77 5.35 -10.03
CA GLY A 97 19.41 5.50 -10.51
C GLY A 97 18.61 4.19 -10.49
N PRO A 98 17.41 4.19 -11.11
CA PRO A 98 16.53 3.03 -11.11
C PRO A 98 17.04 1.94 -12.04
N VAL A 99 17.06 0.69 -11.56
CA VAL A 99 17.41 -0.50 -12.34
C VAL A 99 16.25 -1.50 -12.29
N GLU A 100 15.66 -1.77 -13.46
CA GLU A 100 14.52 -2.69 -13.61
C GLU A 100 14.97 -4.14 -13.77
N CYS A 101 14.28 -5.07 -13.09
CA CYS A 101 14.47 -6.49 -13.32
C CYS A 101 13.81 -6.88 -14.65
N MET A 102 14.61 -7.34 -15.60
CA MET A 102 14.11 -7.76 -16.92
C MET A 102 13.12 -8.95 -16.89
N THR A 103 13.07 -9.71 -15.79
CA THR A 103 12.19 -10.89 -15.65
C THR A 103 10.81 -10.55 -15.11
N CYS A 104 10.70 -9.59 -14.19
CA CYS A 104 9.45 -9.33 -13.45
C CYS A 104 9.14 -7.83 -13.24
N SER A 105 9.89 -6.95 -13.90
CA SER A 105 9.69 -5.49 -13.94
C SER A 105 9.70 -4.79 -12.58
N HIS A 106 10.09 -5.47 -11.50
CA HIS A 106 10.39 -4.82 -10.23
C HIS A 106 11.71 -4.09 -10.33
N TYR A 107 11.79 -2.85 -9.86
CA TYR A 107 12.99 -2.04 -9.94
C TYR A 107 13.61 -1.80 -8.56
N ILE A 108 14.93 -1.63 -8.53
CA ILE A 108 15.67 -1.14 -7.35
C ILE A 108 16.20 0.26 -7.64
N GLU A 109 16.47 1.04 -6.60
CA GLU A 109 17.13 2.35 -6.72
C GLU A 109 18.58 2.22 -6.25
N ILE A 110 19.54 2.51 -7.14
CA ILE A 110 20.96 2.53 -6.81
C ILE A 110 21.37 3.95 -6.43
N ILE A 111 21.96 4.12 -5.26
CA ILE A 111 22.43 5.40 -4.73
C ILE A 111 23.96 5.43 -4.59
N PRO A 112 24.59 6.62 -4.57
CA PRO A 112 26.01 6.73 -4.25
C PRO A 112 26.32 6.15 -2.86
N ASP A 113 27.54 5.65 -2.67
CA ASP A 113 28.04 5.27 -1.34
C ASP A 113 28.08 6.53 -0.44
N ALA A 114 27.67 6.38 0.83
CA ALA A 114 27.62 7.46 1.82
C ALA A 114 28.97 7.80 2.46
#